data_AF-A0A968MRI9-F1
#
_entry.id   AF-A0A968MRI9-F1
#
_cell.length_a   1.000
_cell.length_b   1.000
_cell.length_c   1.000
_cell.angle_alpha   90.00
_cell.angle_beta   90.00
_cell.angle_gamma   90.00
#
_symmetry.space_group_name_H-M   'P 1'
#
loop_
_entity.id
_entity.type
_entity.pdbx_description
1 polymer ?
#
loop_
_entity_poly.entity_id
_entity_poly.type
_entity_poly.pdbx_seq_one_letter_code
_entity_poly.pdbx_strand_id
1 'polypeptide(L)'
;MKNQTLSDEKIDKIIKDKFSGSFMSNSKWVKLIQLLVDNYVLIKICNVKLIYDNKIRNMMISGDEQYDFDFYSSSMESMVTDPIVPGWTSYKEIEWVDFPYCLQILIIK
;
A
#
# COMPACT_ATOMS: atom_id res chain seq x y z
N MET A 1 15.58 -12.66 -13.12
CA MET A 1 14.43 -11.92 -13.66
C MET A 1 14.50 -10.50 -13.14
N LYS A 2 14.61 -9.48 -14.01
CA LYS A 2 14.61 -8.08 -13.57
C LYS A 2 13.18 -7.73 -13.16
N ASN A 3 12.93 -7.51 -11.87
CA ASN A 3 11.67 -6.94 -11.40
C ASN A 3 11.56 -5.54 -11.99
N GLN A 4 10.75 -5.42 -13.03
CA GLN A 4 10.55 -4.14 -13.71
C GLN A 4 9.50 -3.38 -12.91
N THR A 5 9.94 -2.66 -11.88
CA THR A 5 9.15 -1.60 -11.26
C THR A 5 8.69 -0.68 -12.38
N LEU A 6 7.38 -0.40 -12.49
CA LEU A 6 6.90 0.54 -13.50
C LEU A 6 7.56 1.89 -13.26
N SER A 7 8.04 2.53 -14.32
CA SER A 7 8.57 3.89 -14.19
C SER A 7 7.45 4.86 -13.82
N ASP A 8 7.82 5.87 -13.05
CA ASP A 8 6.92 6.94 -12.61
C ASP A 8 6.14 7.59 -13.76
N GLU A 9 6.78 7.78 -14.92
CA GLU A 9 6.15 8.32 -16.13
C GLU A 9 4.99 7.44 -16.64
N LYS A 10 5.13 6.12 -16.54
CA LYS A 10 4.08 5.19 -16.95
C LYS A 10 2.90 5.24 -15.98
N ILE A 11 3.17 5.38 -14.68
CA ILE A 11 2.14 5.52 -13.66
C ILE A 11 1.38 6.83 -13.85
N ASP A 12 2.08 7.94 -14.11
CA ASP A 12 1.45 9.25 -14.39
C ASP A 12 0.56 9.21 -15.63
N LYS A 13 1.01 8.50 -16.68
CA LYS A 13 0.18 8.28 -17.87
C LYS A 13 -1.10 7.51 -17.53
N ILE A 14 -1.02 6.45 -16.73
CA ILE A 14 -2.20 5.67 -16.30
C ILE A 14 -3.15 6.55 -15.51
N ILE A 15 -2.65 7.33 -14.56
CA ILE A 15 -3.43 8.28 -13.77
C ILE A 15 -4.17 9.25 -14.69
N LYS A 16 -3.47 9.88 -15.63
CA LYS A 16 -4.04 10.85 -16.57
C LYS A 16 -5.09 10.23 -17.50
N ASP A 17 -4.87 9.01 -17.97
CA ASP A 17 -5.71 8.36 -18.98
C ASP A 17 -6.98 7.74 -18.36
N LYS A 18 -6.91 7.24 -17.12
CA LYS A 18 -7.98 6.44 -16.50
C LYS A 18 -8.70 7.13 -15.35
N PHE A 19 -8.15 8.20 -14.80
CA PHE A 19 -8.67 8.82 -13.59
C PHE A 19 -8.67 10.34 -13.67
N SER A 20 -9.51 10.96 -12.84
CA SER A 20 -9.53 12.40 -12.70
C SER A 20 -8.49 12.83 -11.66
N GLY A 21 -7.34 13.31 -12.14
CA GLY A 21 -6.20 13.70 -11.29
C GLY A 21 -6.54 14.77 -10.24
N SER A 22 -7.61 15.55 -10.41
CA SER A 22 -8.06 16.56 -9.43
C SER A 22 -8.51 15.96 -8.09
N PHE A 23 -8.84 14.67 -8.05
CA PHE A 23 -9.23 13.97 -6.82
C PHE A 23 -8.10 13.14 -6.21
N MET A 24 -6.93 13.15 -6.84
CA MET A 24 -5.76 12.36 -6.46
C MET A 24 -4.82 13.20 -5.59
N SER A 25 -4.45 12.63 -4.46
CA SER A 25 -3.52 13.27 -3.54
C SER A 25 -2.83 12.20 -2.71
N ASN A 26 -1.54 12.04 -2.99
CA ASN A 26 -0.57 11.28 -2.22
C ASN A 26 -0.71 11.49 -0.69
N SER A 27 -1.08 12.70 -0.25
CA SER A 27 -1.27 13.01 1.17
C SER A 27 -2.36 12.18 1.86
N LYS A 28 -3.35 11.68 1.10
CA LYS A 28 -4.40 10.79 1.62
C LYS A 28 -3.83 9.44 2.02
N TRP A 29 -2.91 8.90 1.22
CA TRP A 29 -2.29 7.59 1.47
C TRP A 29 -1.28 7.67 2.60
N VAL A 30 -0.52 8.76 2.71
CA VAL A 30 0.32 9.01 3.88
C VAL A 30 -0.50 8.99 5.16
N LYS A 31 -1.64 9.70 5.19
CA LYS A 31 -2.55 9.70 6.34
C LYS A 31 -3.14 8.32 6.61
N LEU A 32 -3.53 7.58 5.58
CA LEU A 32 -4.05 6.22 5.75
C LEU A 32 -2.99 5.29 6.34
N ILE A 33 -1.79 5.26 5.77
CA ILE A 33 -0.69 4.40 6.25
C ILE A 33 -0.36 4.76 7.70
N GLN A 34 -0.24 6.04 8.03
CA GLN A 34 -0.01 6.46 9.41
C GLN A 34 -1.10 5.96 10.37
N LEU A 35 -2.38 6.06 9.98
CA LEU A 35 -3.49 5.51 10.78
C LEU A 35 -3.40 3.99 10.92
N LEU A 36 -2.95 3.26 9.90
CA LEU A 36 -2.76 1.82 10.00
C LEU A 36 -1.63 1.47 10.96
N VAL A 37 -0.50 2.17 10.89
CA VAL A 37 0.64 2.03 11.81
C VAL A 37 0.21 2.30 13.26
N ASP A 38 -0.48 3.43 13.50
CA ASP A 38 -0.97 3.80 14.83
C ASP A 38 -1.96 2.77 15.41
N ASN A 39 -2.63 1.99 14.55
CA ASN A 39 -3.63 0.98 14.91
C ASN A 39 -3.18 -0.46 14.58
N TYR A 40 -1.88 -0.71 14.45
CA TYR A 40 -1.34 -2.00 14.00
C TYR A 40 -1.79 -3.21 14.84
N VAL A 41 -2.11 -2.98 16.12
CA VAL A 41 -2.64 -4.02 17.03
C VAL A 41 -3.97 -4.59 16.52
N LEU A 42 -4.78 -3.76 15.86
CA LEU A 42 -6.06 -4.13 15.26
C LEU A 42 -5.89 -4.61 13.82
N ILE A 43 -4.97 -4.00 13.07
CA ILE A 43 -4.79 -4.23 11.64
C ILE A 43 -3.32 -4.51 11.35
N LYS A 44 -2.95 -5.79 11.30
CA LYS A 44 -1.59 -6.22 10.95
C LYS A 44 -1.38 -6.39 9.44
N ILE A 45 -2.46 -6.69 8.72
CA ILE A 45 -2.43 -6.98 7.29
C ILE A 45 -3.69 -6.41 6.66
N CYS A 46 -3.53 -5.73 5.53
CA CYS A 46 -4.64 -5.39 4.64
C CYS A 46 -4.31 -5.76 3.19
N ASN A 47 -5.36 -5.91 2.39
CA ASN A 47 -5.23 -6.14 0.96
C ASN A 47 -5.22 -4.80 0.25
N VAL A 48 -4.30 -4.61 -0.69
CA VAL A 48 -4.22 -3.38 -1.49
C VAL A 48 -4.13 -3.68 -2.98
N LYS A 49 -4.77 -2.81 -3.76
CA LYS A 49 -4.64 -2.76 -5.22
C LYS A 49 -4.04 -1.42 -5.61
N LEU A 50 -2.93 -1.46 -6.34
CA LEU A 50 -2.24 -0.26 -6.81
C LEU A 50 -2.82 0.18 -8.15
N ILE A 51 -2.79 1.49 -8.41
CA ILE A 51 -3.52 2.07 -9.54
C ILE A 51 -3.07 1.61 -10.94
N TYR A 52 -1.85 1.08 -11.03
CA TYR A 52 -1.21 0.76 -12.30
C TYR A 52 -1.34 -0.72 -12.71
N ASP A 53 -1.95 -1.57 -11.90
CA ASP A 53 -2.23 -2.96 -12.28
C ASP A 53 -3.44 -3.57 -11.56
N ASN A 54 -3.75 -4.81 -11.91
CA ASN A 54 -4.88 -5.55 -11.35
C ASN A 54 -4.48 -6.54 -10.24
N LYS A 55 -3.28 -6.40 -9.67
CA LYS A 55 -2.80 -7.32 -8.64
C LYS A 55 -3.25 -6.86 -7.26
N ILE A 56 -3.84 -7.79 -6.51
CA ILE A 56 -4.10 -7.62 -5.09
C ILE A 56 -2.87 -8.11 -4.34
N ARG A 57 -2.40 -7.28 -3.39
CA ARG A 57 -1.18 -7.51 -2.62
C ARG A 57 -1.47 -7.41 -1.14
N ASN A 58 -0.63 -8.04 -0.33
CA ASN A 58 -0.68 -7.84 1.11
C ASN A 58 0.18 -6.61 1.46
N MET A 59 -0.41 -5.66 2.17
CA MET A 59 0.30 -4.63 2.90
C MET A 59 0.40 -5.06 4.35
N MET A 60 1.62 -5.31 4.82
CA MET A 60 1.92 -5.71 6.19
C MET A 60 2.26 -4.47 7.01
N ILE A 61 1.78 -4.44 8.25
CA ILE A 61 2.00 -3.35 9.21
C ILE A 61 2.56 -3.97 10.50
N SER A 62 3.78 -3.58 10.89
CA SER A 62 4.43 -3.98 12.15
C SER A 62 4.24 -2.97 13.28
N GLY A 63 3.90 -1.72 12.97
CA GLY A 63 3.66 -0.65 13.94
C GLY A 63 4.88 0.21 14.25
N ASP A 64 6.00 -0.03 13.57
CA ASP A 64 7.25 0.72 13.69
C ASP A 64 7.59 1.54 12.43
N GLU A 65 6.74 1.47 11.39
CA GLU A 65 6.97 2.15 10.13
C GLU A 65 6.85 3.67 10.27
N GLN A 66 7.80 4.39 9.66
CA GLN A 66 7.94 5.84 9.76
C GLN A 66 7.85 6.52 8.39
N TYR A 67 7.13 7.64 8.34
CA TYR A 67 7.12 8.52 7.19
C TYR A 67 8.53 9.10 6.97
N ASP A 68 8.93 9.24 5.71
CA ASP A 68 10.28 9.61 5.26
C ASP A 68 11.38 8.57 5.57
N PHE A 69 11.02 7.36 6.00
CA PHE A 69 11.92 6.22 6.17
C PHE A 69 11.40 4.95 5.49
N ASP A 70 10.28 4.39 5.98
CA ASP A 70 9.68 3.17 5.43
C ASP A 70 8.67 3.47 4.32
N PHE A 71 7.98 4.62 4.43
CA PHE A 71 7.03 5.08 3.43
C PHE A 71 7.13 6.59 3.21
N TYR A 72 6.78 6.97 1.99
CA TYR A 72 6.86 8.33 1.48
C TYR A 72 5.55 8.65 0.79
N SER A 73 5.43 9.87 0.25
CA SER A 73 4.24 10.30 -0.46
C SER A 73 3.92 9.48 -1.72
N SER A 74 4.91 8.84 -2.36
CA SER A 74 4.71 8.11 -3.62
C SER A 74 5.25 6.69 -3.64
N SER A 75 5.92 6.27 -2.58
CA SER A 75 6.60 4.97 -2.50
C SER A 75 6.66 4.44 -1.08
N MET A 76 6.90 3.15 -0.94
CA MET A 76 7.18 2.49 0.32
C MET A 76 8.16 1.34 0.12
N GLU A 77 8.93 1.03 1.16
CA GLU A 77 9.90 -0.05 1.16
C GLU A 77 9.37 -1.24 1.98
N SER A 78 9.35 -2.42 1.37
CA SER A 78 9.08 -3.71 2.04
C SER A 78 7.70 -3.87 2.71
N MET A 79 6.82 -2.87 2.70
CA MET A 79 5.47 -2.96 3.26
C MET A 79 4.50 -3.75 2.37
N VAL A 80 4.68 -3.70 1.05
CA VAL A 80 3.78 -4.33 0.06
C VAL A 80 4.43 -5.56 -0.56
N THR A 81 3.73 -6.70 -0.50
CA THR A 81 4.25 -8.00 -0.94
C THR A 81 3.29 -8.76 -1.86
N ASP A 82 3.85 -9.44 -2.87
CA ASP A 82 3.17 -10.39 -3.77
C ASP A 82 4.15 -11.45 -4.30
N PRO A 83 4.18 -12.69 -3.79
CA PRO A 83 3.96 -13.18 -2.43
C PRO A 83 5.24 -13.21 -1.56
N ILE A 84 6.36 -12.64 -2.03
CA ILE A 84 7.52 -12.07 -1.30
C ILE A 84 8.50 -11.57 -2.36
N VAL A 85 8.69 -10.25 -2.45
CA VAL A 85 9.91 -9.62 -2.96
C VAL A 85 10.10 -8.36 -2.11
N PRO A 86 11.08 -8.33 -1.19
CA PRO A 86 11.45 -7.11 -0.46
C PRO A 86 11.96 -6.06 -1.46
N GLY A 87 11.59 -4.80 -1.24
CA GLY A 87 12.08 -3.69 -2.04
C GLY A 87 11.09 -2.54 -2.16
N TRP A 88 11.48 -1.57 -2.99
CA TRP A 88 10.72 -0.36 -3.21
C TRP A 88 9.50 -0.59 -4.11
N THR A 89 8.34 -0.17 -3.61
CA THR A 89 7.09 -0.13 -4.35
C THR A 89 6.69 1.32 -4.56
N SER A 90 6.80 1.82 -5.81
CA SER A 90 6.14 3.06 -6.20
C SER A 90 4.64 2.79 -6.25
N TYR A 91 3.84 3.53 -5.49
CA TYR A 91 2.38 3.41 -5.55
C TYR A 91 1.75 4.63 -6.22
N LYS A 92 2.23 5.85 -5.92
CA LYS A 92 1.63 7.17 -6.24
C LYS A 92 0.17 7.32 -5.76
N GLU A 93 -0.70 6.40 -6.15
CA GLU A 93 -2.08 6.28 -5.70
C GLU A 93 -2.43 4.80 -5.43
N ILE A 94 -3.27 4.56 -4.41
CA ILE A 94 -3.83 3.24 -4.11
C ILE A 94 -5.27 3.21 -4.65
N GLU A 95 -5.61 2.25 -5.49
CA GLU A 95 -6.96 2.18 -6.07
C GLU A 95 -7.98 1.65 -5.06
N TRP A 96 -7.56 0.69 -4.23
CA TRP A 96 -8.44 -0.02 -3.32
C TRP A 96 -7.67 -0.58 -2.14
N VAL A 97 -8.32 -0.56 -0.97
CA VAL A 97 -7.86 -1.15 0.28
C VAL A 97 -9.00 -1.94 0.89
N ASP A 98 -8.69 -3.13 1.38
CA ASP A 98 -9.64 -4.02 2.04
C ASP A 98 -9.03 -4.64 3.30
N PHE A 99 -9.87 -4.74 4.31
CA PHE A 99 -9.52 -5.25 5.62
C PHE A 99 -10.13 -6.63 5.76
N PRO A 100 -9.36 -7.71 5.53
CA PRO A 100 -9.89 -9.05 5.68
C PRO A 100 -10.39 -9.22 7.12
N TYR A 101 -11.64 -9.69 7.28
CA TYR A 101 -12.25 -9.90 8.59
C TYR A 101 -11.31 -10.70 9.50
N CYS A 102 -10.86 -10.08 10.59
CA CYS A 102 -10.09 -10.78 11.60
C CYS A 102 -11.06 -11.67 12.40
N LEU A 103 -11.22 -12.93 11.98
CA LEU A 103 -11.78 -13.97 12.84
C LEU A 103 -10.79 -14.18 13.99
N GLN A 104 -10.95 -13.43 15.09
CA GLN A 104 -10.37 -13.84 16.36
C GLN A 104 -11.00 -15.19 16.72
N ILE A 105 -10.25 -16.27 16.52
CA ILE A 105 -10.53 -17.52 17.24
C ILE A 105 -10.26 -17.18 18.71
N LEU A 106 -11.30 -16.81 19.43
CA LEU A 106 -11.35 -16.87 20.89
C LEU A 106 -11.13 -18.33 21.28
N ILE A 107 -9.87 -18.71 21.52
CA ILE A 107 -9.57 -19.93 22.27
C ILE A 107 -9.95 -19.59 23.72
N ILE A 108 -11.20 -19.89 24.09
CA ILE A 108 -11.61 -19.94 25.49
C ILE A 108 -10.81 -21.10 26.11
N LYS A 109 -9.86 -20.76 26.98
CA LYS A 109 -9.16 -21.72 27.84
C LYS A 109 -10.04 -22.13 29.00
#